data_AF-T1J584-F1
#
_entry.id   AF-T1J584-F1
#
_cell.length_a   1.000
_cell.length_b   1.000
_cell.length_c   1.000
_cell.angle_alpha   90.00
_cell.angle_beta   90.00
_cell.angle_gamma   90.00
#
_symmetry.space_group_name_H-M   'P 1'
#
loop_
_entity.id
_entity.type
_entity.pdbx_description
1 polymer ?
#
loop_
_entity_poly.entity_id
_entity_poly.type
_entity_poly.pdbx_seq_one_letter_code
_entity_poly.pdbx_strand_id
1 'polypeptide(L)'
;MNIHKNPNRLQKLCDLRLQQNEARKLNYQQVIEEDRLKKLPKNWTAKQKRVDRTLDDEKKRKEAAEKGQIFDIVKLLDIPANMADKIENKKNKKNPDLGFRDYEQATARQYKRLVKEIKPDMDEYNLKREKMGAAFYAGKDTILKGITKDTEERIDKMVKDLEKQVEKRAKFSRRRKFNEDEDVDYICERNIKFNRKLN
;
A
#
# COMPACT_ATOMS: atom_id res chain seq x y z
N MET A 1 16.29 53.29 55.68
CA MET A 1 16.95 51.97 55.57
C MET A 1 17.35 51.74 54.12
N ASN A 2 18.64 51.91 53.81
CA ASN A 2 19.18 51.72 52.46
C ASN A 2 19.19 50.24 52.12
N ILE A 3 18.24 49.81 51.30
CA ILE A 3 18.23 48.48 50.68
C ILE A 3 19.47 48.41 49.80
N HIS A 4 20.53 47.79 50.30
CA HIS A 4 21.71 47.47 49.51
C HIS A 4 21.25 46.54 48.39
N LYS A 5 21.12 47.09 47.18
CA LYS A 5 20.83 46.33 45.97
C LYS A 5 22.05 45.45 45.70
N ASN A 6 22.05 44.24 46.25
CA ASN A 6 23.12 43.26 46.02
C ASN A 6 23.34 43.11 44.51
N PRO A 7 24.53 43.42 43.97
CA PRO A 7 24.79 43.43 42.53
C PRO A 7 24.51 42.05 41.90
N ASN A 8 24.78 40.98 42.64
CA ASN A 8 24.48 39.60 42.26
C ASN A 8 22.97 39.33 42.07
N ARG A 9 22.09 40.01 42.83
CA ARG A 9 20.63 39.87 42.69
C ARG A 9 20.12 40.59 41.44
N LEU A 10 20.72 41.72 41.10
CA LEU A 10 20.41 42.47 39.89
C LEU A 10 20.86 41.72 38.63
N GLN A 11 22.09 41.18 38.64
CA GLN A 11 22.61 40.35 37.54
C GLN A 11 21.72 39.13 37.30
N LYS A 12 21.39 38.38 38.37
CA LYS A 12 20.48 37.22 38.29
C LYS A 12 19.09 37.58 37.75
N LEU A 13 18.57 38.78 38.05
CA LEU A 13 17.29 39.26 37.51
C LEU A 13 17.39 39.57 36.00
N CYS A 14 18.51 40.14 35.55
CA CYS A 14 18.76 40.36 34.12
C CYS A 14 18.85 39.04 33.35
N ASP A 15 19.56 38.05 33.89
CA ASP A 15 19.69 36.73 33.29
C ASP A 15 18.32 36.02 33.19
N LEU A 16 17.51 36.09 34.25
CA LEU A 16 16.15 35.55 34.24
C LEU A 16 15.26 36.24 33.19
N ARG A 17 15.39 37.56 33.01
CA ARG A 17 14.66 38.29 31.97
C ARG A 17 15.12 37.91 30.56
N LEU A 18 16.42 37.68 30.38
CA LEU A 18 16.98 37.20 29.12
C LEU A 18 16.44 35.81 28.80
N GLN A 19 16.49 34.87 29.75
CA GLN A 19 15.91 33.54 29.62
C GLN A 19 14.40 33.56 29.34
N GLN A 20 13.65 34.45 30.00
CA GLN A 20 12.21 34.64 29.71
C GLN A 20 11.94 35.20 28.32
N ASN A 21 12.82 36.06 27.81
CA ASN A 21 12.71 36.61 26.46
C ASN A 21 13.07 35.54 25.41
N GLU A 22 14.11 34.76 25.66
CA GLU A 22 14.52 33.62 24.83
C GLU A 22 13.41 32.56 24.77
N ALA A 23 12.88 32.15 25.93
CA ALA A 23 11.77 31.20 26.01
C ALA A 23 10.53 31.71 25.25
N ARG A 24 10.18 33.00 25.39
CA ARG A 24 9.06 33.61 24.65
C ARG A 24 9.28 33.56 23.14
N LYS A 25 10.50 33.87 22.67
CA LYS A 25 10.84 33.82 21.24
C LYS A 25 10.81 32.39 20.70
N LEU A 26 11.38 31.43 21.43
CA LEU A 26 11.40 30.02 21.05
C LEU A 26 9.99 29.45 20.97
N ASN A 27 9.15 29.71 21.98
CA ASN A 27 7.75 29.28 21.98
C ASN A 27 6.98 29.88 20.80
N TYR A 28 7.17 31.17 20.52
CA TYR A 28 6.53 31.83 19.39
C TYR A 28 6.97 31.24 18.04
N GLN A 29 8.28 30.96 17.88
CA GLN A 29 8.81 30.29 16.70
C GLN A 29 8.21 28.88 16.53
N GLN A 30 8.11 28.10 17.61
CA GLN A 30 7.51 26.76 17.58
C GLN A 30 6.03 26.82 17.18
N VAL A 31 5.25 27.75 17.74
CA VAL A 31 3.83 27.94 17.38
C VAL A 31 3.67 28.32 15.91
N ILE A 32 4.55 29.17 15.38
CA ILE A 32 4.55 29.52 13.95
C ILE A 32 4.87 28.30 13.09
N GLU A 33 5.91 27.53 13.43
CA GLU A 33 6.29 26.35 12.64
C GLU A 33 5.21 25.26 12.70
N GLU A 34 4.56 25.05 13.85
CA GLU A 34 3.41 24.15 13.96
C GLU A 34 2.23 24.60 13.08
N ASP A 35 1.89 25.88 13.10
CA ASP A 35 0.83 26.44 12.25
C ASP A 35 1.19 26.34 10.75
N ARG A 36 2.46 26.58 10.41
CA ARG A 36 2.99 26.37 9.06
C ARG A 36 2.86 24.92 8.64
N LEU A 37 3.26 23.96 9.48
CA LEU A 37 3.14 22.53 9.22
C LEU A 37 1.68 22.10 9.04
N LYS A 38 0.76 22.66 9.83
CA LYS A 38 -0.69 22.42 9.70
C LYS A 38 -1.27 22.97 8.40
N LYS A 39 -0.81 24.15 7.97
CA LYS A 39 -1.24 24.79 6.70
C LYS A 39 -0.63 24.11 5.47
N LEU A 40 0.47 23.39 5.63
CA LEU A 40 1.11 22.68 4.53
C LEU A 40 0.22 21.50 4.07
N PRO A 41 0.05 21.31 2.76
CA PRO A 41 -0.56 20.09 2.24
C PRO A 41 0.23 18.85 2.70
N LYS A 42 -0.47 17.78 3.08
CA LYS A 42 0.14 16.50 3.52
C LYS A 42 1.14 15.92 2.49
N ASN A 43 1.00 16.27 1.21
CA ASN A 43 1.87 15.81 0.12
C ASN A 43 3.03 16.79 -0.24
N TRP A 44 3.23 17.87 0.53
CA TRP A 44 4.19 18.93 0.20
C TRP A 44 5.64 18.43 0.11
N THR A 45 6.10 17.69 1.12
CA THR A 45 7.46 17.12 1.14
C THR A 45 7.69 16.14 -0.01
N ALA A 46 6.68 15.34 -0.33
CA ALA A 46 6.72 14.44 -1.49
C ALA A 46 6.76 15.21 -2.82
N LYS A 47 6.09 16.38 -2.90
CA LYS A 47 6.15 17.26 -4.06
C LYS A 47 7.53 17.89 -4.23
N GLN A 48 8.14 18.39 -3.15
CA GLN A 48 9.51 18.93 -3.16
C GLN A 48 10.51 17.86 -3.64
N LYS A 49 10.50 16.67 -3.04
CA LYS A 49 11.36 15.55 -3.48
C LYS A 49 11.19 15.18 -4.95
N ARG A 50 9.97 15.31 -5.50
CA ARG A 50 9.74 15.09 -6.94
C ARG A 50 10.40 16.17 -7.79
N VAL A 51 10.28 17.44 -7.40
CA VAL A 51 10.91 18.58 -8.08
C VAL A 51 12.43 18.47 -8.01
N ASP A 52 12.99 18.16 -6.84
CA ASP A 52 14.44 17.98 -6.67
C ASP A 52 14.95 16.86 -7.58
N ARG A 53 14.24 15.72 -7.64
CA ARG A 53 14.59 14.62 -8.54
C ARG A 53 14.54 15.02 -10.02
N THR A 54 13.56 15.84 -10.44
CA THR A 54 13.49 16.30 -11.83
C THR A 54 14.65 17.24 -12.16
N LEU A 55 15.03 18.14 -11.25
CA LEU A 55 16.17 19.02 -11.43
C LEU A 55 17.48 18.24 -11.50
N ASP A 56 17.64 17.21 -10.66
CA ASP A 56 18.82 16.35 -10.70
C ASP A 56 18.89 15.50 -11.98
N ASP A 57 17.77 14.97 -12.47
CA ASP A 57 17.71 14.26 -13.76
C ASP A 57 18.07 15.22 -14.93
N GLU A 58 17.62 16.48 -14.89
CA GLU A 58 17.98 17.50 -15.89
C GLU A 58 19.47 17.86 -15.85
N LYS A 59 20.05 18.03 -14.66
CA LYS A 59 21.50 18.26 -14.49
C LYS A 59 22.30 17.11 -15.08
N LYS A 60 21.97 15.86 -14.71
CA LYS A 60 22.65 14.67 -15.25
C LYS A 60 22.49 14.53 -16.76
N ARG A 61 21.34 14.93 -17.31
CA ARG A 61 21.12 14.93 -18.77
C ARG A 61 22.03 15.95 -19.47
N LYS A 62 22.23 17.14 -18.89
CA LYS A 62 23.19 18.13 -19.40
C LYS A 62 24.63 17.61 -19.32
N GLU A 63 25.03 17.06 -18.18
CA GLU A 63 26.38 16.47 -18.01
C GLU A 63 26.64 15.30 -18.98
N ALA A 64 25.64 14.45 -19.22
CA ALA A 64 25.75 13.35 -20.18
C ALA A 64 25.86 13.88 -21.62
N ALA A 65 25.11 14.94 -21.97
CA ALA A 65 25.19 15.58 -23.28
C ALA A 65 26.56 16.24 -23.51
N GLU A 66 27.12 16.92 -22.50
CA GLU A 66 28.47 17.48 -22.54
C GLU A 66 29.54 16.40 -22.74
N LYS A 67 29.34 15.20 -22.18
CA LYS A 67 30.21 14.04 -22.35
C LYS A 67 29.94 13.25 -23.66
N GLY A 68 28.95 13.64 -24.46
CA GLY A 68 28.54 12.93 -25.67
C GLY A 68 27.88 11.56 -25.43
N GLN A 69 27.40 11.30 -24.22
CA GLN A 69 26.74 10.04 -23.85
C GLN A 69 25.21 10.18 -23.88
N ILE A 70 24.52 9.09 -24.22
CA ILE A 70 23.05 9.03 -24.17
C ILE A 70 22.62 8.76 -22.72
N PHE A 71 21.96 9.74 -22.10
CA PHE A 71 21.53 9.72 -20.70
C PHE A 71 20.75 8.45 -20.32
N ASP A 72 19.86 7.96 -21.18
CA ASP A 72 19.04 6.79 -20.89
C ASP A 72 19.88 5.50 -20.78
N ILE A 73 20.95 5.39 -21.56
CA ILE A 73 21.87 4.23 -21.50
C ILE A 73 22.68 4.27 -20.21
N VAL A 74 23.23 5.44 -19.86
CA VAL A 74 23.97 5.65 -18.60
C VAL A 74 23.07 5.33 -17.40
N LYS A 75 21.83 5.82 -17.41
CA LYS A 75 20.84 5.56 -16.38
C LYS A 75 20.49 4.08 -16.26
N LEU A 76 20.44 3.32 -17.37
CA LEU A 76 20.20 1.88 -17.35
C LEU A 76 21.39 1.10 -16.79
N LEU A 77 22.63 1.54 -17.07
CA LEU A 77 23.86 0.93 -16.54
C LEU A 77 23.97 1.06 -15.02
N ASP A 78 23.50 2.16 -14.45
CA ASP A 78 23.50 2.42 -13.00
C ASP A 78 22.45 1.59 -12.22
N ILE A 79 21.51 0.92 -12.90
CA ILE A 79 20.45 0.15 -12.22
C ILE A 79 21.02 -1.22 -11.81
N PRO A 80 21.07 -1.54 -10.49
CA PRO A 80 21.50 -2.86 -10.05
C PRO A 80 20.46 -3.93 -10.43
N ALA A 81 20.92 -5.17 -10.69
CA ALA A 81 20.07 -6.29 -11.10
C ALA A 81 18.82 -6.47 -10.22
N ASN A 82 18.98 -6.41 -8.89
CA ASN A 82 17.87 -6.51 -7.93
C ASN A 82 16.78 -5.44 -8.12
N MET A 83 17.12 -4.24 -8.63
CA MET A 83 16.16 -3.19 -8.93
C MET A 83 15.52 -3.38 -10.31
N ALA A 84 16.29 -3.87 -11.28
CA ALA A 84 15.78 -4.21 -12.62
C ALA A 84 14.66 -5.27 -12.53
N ASP A 85 14.90 -6.36 -11.79
CA ASP A 85 13.89 -7.41 -11.56
C ASP A 85 12.62 -6.87 -10.91
N LYS A 86 12.75 -5.93 -9.96
CA LYS A 86 11.61 -5.28 -9.33
C LYS A 86 10.82 -4.41 -10.31
N ILE A 87 11.51 -3.73 -11.23
CA ILE A 87 10.87 -2.90 -12.27
C ILE A 87 10.11 -3.80 -13.25
N GLU A 88 10.70 -4.90 -13.67
CA GLU A 88 10.06 -5.89 -14.54
C GLU A 88 8.82 -6.51 -13.88
N ASN A 89 8.96 -6.97 -12.63
CA ASN A 89 7.83 -7.50 -11.85
C ASN A 89 6.69 -6.50 -11.66
N LYS A 90 7.00 -5.20 -11.58
CA LYS A 90 5.97 -4.14 -11.55
C LYS A 90 5.25 -4.01 -12.89
N LYS A 91 5.95 -4.08 -14.02
CA LYS A 91 5.35 -4.10 -15.37
C LYS A 91 4.43 -5.31 -15.57
N ASN A 92 4.76 -6.44 -14.94
CA ASN A 92 3.95 -7.67 -15.01
C ASN A 92 2.62 -7.59 -14.23
N LYS A 93 2.36 -6.55 -13.44
CA LYS A 93 1.08 -6.35 -12.72
C LYS A 93 0.00 -5.78 -13.67
N LYS A 94 -0.49 -6.61 -14.58
CA LYS A 94 -1.46 -6.23 -15.63
C LYS A 94 -2.91 -6.02 -15.15
N ASN A 95 -3.27 -6.42 -13.92
CA ASN A 95 -4.64 -6.31 -13.38
C ASN A 95 -4.64 -5.59 -12.01
N PRO A 96 -4.52 -4.24 -11.99
CA PRO A 96 -4.62 -3.46 -10.76
C PRO A 96 -6.02 -3.56 -10.14
N ASP A 97 -6.12 -3.39 -8.82
CA ASP A 97 -7.40 -3.30 -8.14
C ASP A 97 -7.97 -1.88 -8.29
N LEU A 98 -9.11 -1.75 -8.96
CA LEU A 98 -9.75 -0.45 -9.24
C LEU A 98 -10.60 0.07 -8.07
N GLY A 99 -10.62 -0.66 -6.95
CA GLY A 99 -11.46 -0.37 -5.80
C GLY A 99 -12.81 -1.11 -5.87
N PHE A 100 -13.50 -1.12 -4.72
CA PHE A 100 -14.83 -1.71 -4.62
C PHE A 100 -15.87 -0.75 -5.22
N ARG A 101 -16.64 -1.23 -6.20
CA ARG A 101 -17.80 -0.54 -6.78
C ARG A 101 -19.07 -1.29 -6.40
N ASP A 102 -19.22 -2.49 -6.95
CA ASP A 102 -20.38 -3.37 -6.72
C ASP A 102 -19.95 -4.78 -6.32
N TYR A 103 -20.83 -5.48 -5.60
CA TYR A 103 -20.63 -6.89 -5.27
C TYR A 103 -20.55 -7.78 -6.51
N GLU A 104 -21.33 -7.50 -7.55
CA GLU A 104 -21.33 -8.29 -8.80
C GLU A 104 -19.98 -8.19 -9.54
N GLN A 105 -19.39 -7.00 -9.61
CA GLN A 105 -18.06 -6.84 -10.22
C GLN A 105 -16.98 -7.57 -9.42
N ALA A 106 -17.08 -7.54 -8.09
CA ALA A 106 -16.17 -8.25 -7.20
C ALA A 106 -16.29 -9.78 -7.36
N THR A 107 -17.52 -10.31 -7.42
CA THR A 107 -17.75 -11.74 -7.64
C THR A 107 -17.30 -12.17 -9.03
N ALA A 108 -17.59 -11.39 -10.08
CA ALA A 108 -17.11 -11.67 -11.43
C ALA A 108 -15.57 -11.70 -11.52
N ARG A 109 -14.88 -10.79 -10.81
CA ARG A 109 -13.40 -10.78 -10.75
C ARG A 109 -12.86 -12.00 -9.99
N GLN A 110 -13.49 -12.36 -8.87
CA GLN A 110 -13.14 -13.58 -8.13
C GLN A 110 -13.34 -14.82 -9.00
N TYR A 111 -14.47 -14.92 -9.69
CA TYR A 111 -14.80 -16.03 -10.57
C TYR A 111 -13.79 -16.16 -11.71
N LYS A 112 -13.49 -15.08 -12.44
CA LYS A 112 -12.47 -15.09 -13.51
C LYS A 112 -11.10 -15.56 -13.00
N ARG A 113 -10.72 -15.17 -11.78
CA ARG A 113 -9.48 -15.64 -11.14
C ARG A 113 -9.54 -17.14 -10.84
N LEU A 114 -10.62 -17.64 -10.26
CA LEU A 114 -10.79 -19.06 -9.95
C LEU A 114 -10.80 -19.91 -11.22
N VAL A 115 -11.54 -19.51 -12.25
CA VAL A 115 -11.55 -20.19 -13.55
C VAL A 115 -10.15 -20.28 -14.16
N LYS A 116 -9.34 -19.22 -14.03
CA LYS A 116 -7.95 -19.23 -14.50
C LYS A 116 -7.04 -20.15 -13.67
N GLU A 117 -7.32 -20.35 -12.38
CA GLU A 117 -6.55 -21.21 -11.49
C GLU A 117 -6.88 -22.71 -11.70
N ILE A 118 -8.10 -23.04 -12.15
CA ILE A 118 -8.53 -24.42 -12.42
C ILE A 118 -7.75 -24.97 -13.62
N LYS A 119 -7.07 -26.10 -13.40
CA LYS A 119 -6.43 -26.90 -14.44
C LYS A 119 -7.25 -28.18 -14.67
N PRO A 120 -7.98 -28.28 -15.79
CA PRO A 120 -8.70 -29.50 -16.16
C PRO A 120 -7.75 -30.65 -16.47
N ASP A 121 -8.14 -31.86 -16.09
CA ASP A 121 -7.50 -33.09 -16.53
C ASP A 121 -8.20 -33.57 -17.80
N MET A 122 -7.48 -33.59 -18.91
CA MET A 122 -8.03 -33.93 -20.22
C MET A 122 -8.19 -35.45 -20.40
N ASP A 123 -7.40 -36.26 -19.72
CA ASP A 123 -7.46 -37.72 -19.85
C ASP A 123 -8.71 -38.25 -19.15
N GLU A 124 -8.95 -37.78 -17.92
CA GLU A 124 -10.20 -38.06 -17.20
C GLU A 124 -11.43 -37.55 -17.94
N TYR A 125 -11.32 -36.39 -18.58
CA TYR A 125 -12.39 -35.80 -19.39
C TYR A 125 -12.75 -36.70 -20.58
N ASN A 126 -11.75 -37.17 -21.32
CA ASN A 126 -11.96 -38.07 -22.47
C ASN A 126 -12.58 -39.41 -22.04
N LEU A 127 -12.09 -39.99 -20.93
CA LEU A 127 -12.62 -41.24 -20.39
C LEU A 127 -14.08 -41.10 -19.93
N LYS A 128 -14.46 -39.97 -19.33
CA LYS A 128 -15.86 -39.65 -19.01
C LYS A 128 -16.71 -39.44 -20.26
N ARG A 129 -16.16 -38.79 -21.29
CA ARG A 129 -16.84 -38.57 -22.57
C ARG A 129 -17.20 -39.88 -23.25
N GLU A 130 -16.26 -40.83 -23.29
CA GLU A 130 -16.50 -42.16 -23.86
C GLU A 130 -17.55 -42.94 -23.06
N LYS A 131 -17.47 -42.93 -21.73
CA LYS A 131 -18.45 -43.62 -20.85
C LYS A 131 -19.88 -43.09 -20.99
N MET A 132 -20.04 -41.77 -21.14
CA MET A 132 -21.34 -41.11 -21.18
C MET A 132 -21.90 -40.98 -22.61
N GLY A 133 -21.07 -41.13 -23.64
CA GLY A 133 -21.46 -41.09 -25.05
C GLY A 133 -22.28 -39.84 -25.40
N ALA A 134 -23.45 -40.02 -26.01
CA ALA A 134 -24.34 -38.92 -26.39
C ALA A 134 -24.90 -38.15 -25.18
N ALA A 135 -25.01 -38.78 -24.01
CA ALA A 135 -25.50 -38.13 -22.80
C ALA A 135 -24.47 -37.16 -22.18
N PHE A 136 -23.21 -37.21 -22.64
CA PHE A 136 -22.17 -36.30 -22.17
C PHE A 136 -22.46 -34.84 -22.52
N TYR A 137 -23.00 -34.59 -23.70
CA TYR A 137 -23.46 -33.28 -24.15
C TYR A 137 -24.95 -33.12 -23.85
N ALA A 138 -25.28 -33.08 -22.55
CA ALA A 138 -26.66 -33.00 -22.10
C ALA A 138 -27.36 -31.72 -22.59
N GLY A 139 -28.56 -31.92 -23.15
CA GLY A 139 -29.51 -30.85 -23.44
C GLY A 139 -30.45 -30.62 -22.26
N LYS A 140 -31.45 -29.74 -22.44
CA LYS A 140 -32.44 -29.39 -21.41
C LYS A 140 -33.23 -30.61 -20.89
N ASP A 141 -33.43 -31.61 -21.74
CA ASP A 141 -34.27 -32.78 -21.46
C ASP A 141 -33.47 -34.03 -21.06
N THR A 142 -32.14 -33.94 -20.93
CA THR A 142 -31.29 -35.08 -20.58
C THR A 142 -31.21 -35.24 -19.06
N ILE A 143 -31.71 -36.36 -18.53
CA ILE A 143 -31.67 -36.65 -17.09
C ILE A 143 -30.35 -37.35 -16.73
N LEU A 144 -29.41 -36.58 -16.17
CA LEU A 144 -28.10 -37.08 -15.71
C LEU A 144 -28.02 -37.38 -14.20
N LYS A 145 -29.10 -37.08 -13.46
CA LYS A 145 -29.10 -37.12 -12.00
C LYS A 145 -28.97 -38.56 -11.49
N GLY A 146 -27.86 -38.86 -10.80
CA GLY A 146 -27.60 -40.16 -10.17
C GLY A 146 -26.64 -41.08 -10.94
N ILE A 147 -26.27 -40.75 -12.18
CA ILE A 147 -25.36 -41.56 -13.01
C ILE A 147 -23.90 -41.34 -12.60
N THR A 148 -23.54 -40.12 -12.20
CA THR A 148 -22.16 -39.76 -11.88
C THR A 148 -21.99 -39.63 -10.37
N LYS A 149 -21.09 -40.44 -9.81
CA LYS A 149 -20.59 -40.27 -8.43
C LYS A 149 -19.17 -39.72 -8.50
N ASP A 150 -18.90 -38.68 -7.73
CA ASP A 150 -17.55 -38.11 -7.62
C ASP A 150 -16.66 -38.99 -6.74
N THR A 151 -15.39 -39.03 -7.10
CA THR A 151 -14.35 -39.71 -6.32
C THR A 151 -13.96 -38.85 -5.12
N GLU A 152 -13.53 -39.50 -4.03
CA GLU A 152 -13.10 -38.81 -2.80
C GLU A 152 -11.98 -37.79 -3.09
N GLU A 153 -11.04 -38.13 -3.97
CA GLU A 153 -9.95 -37.23 -4.39
C GLU A 153 -10.44 -35.91 -5.01
N ARG A 154 -11.55 -35.93 -5.75
CA ARG A 154 -12.15 -34.71 -6.33
C ARG A 154 -12.82 -33.86 -5.28
N ILE A 155 -13.48 -34.50 -4.32
CA ILE A 155 -14.09 -33.82 -3.17
C ILE A 155 -12.99 -33.13 -2.36
N ASP A 156 -11.87 -33.82 -2.09
CA ASP A 156 -10.72 -33.24 -1.39
C ASP A 156 -10.10 -32.06 -2.14
N LYS A 157 -9.99 -32.15 -3.47
CA LYS A 157 -9.51 -31.03 -4.30
C LYS A 157 -10.43 -29.82 -4.19
N MET A 158 -11.75 -30.04 -4.22
CA MET A 158 -12.75 -28.97 -4.02
C MET A 158 -12.63 -28.35 -2.63
N VAL A 159 -12.51 -29.16 -1.57
CA VAL A 159 -12.36 -28.69 -0.19
C VAL A 159 -11.11 -27.82 -0.04
N LYS A 160 -9.96 -28.28 -0.55
CA LYS A 160 -8.71 -27.50 -0.55
C LYS A 160 -8.87 -26.16 -1.26
N ASP A 161 -9.60 -26.11 -2.37
CA ASP A 161 -9.84 -24.86 -3.08
C ASP A 161 -10.83 -23.93 -2.35
N LEU A 162 -11.78 -24.47 -1.59
CA LEU A 162 -12.63 -23.69 -0.68
C LEU A 162 -11.83 -23.10 0.49
N GLU A 163 -10.96 -23.89 1.12
CA GLU A 163 -10.08 -23.42 2.20
C GLU A 163 -9.18 -22.27 1.73
N LYS A 164 -8.56 -22.40 0.54
CA LYS A 164 -7.79 -21.30 -0.08
C LYS A 164 -8.63 -20.04 -0.31
N GLN A 165 -9.91 -20.20 -0.67
CA GLN A 165 -10.82 -19.06 -0.83
C GLN A 165 -11.12 -18.39 0.51
N VAL A 166 -11.36 -19.17 1.56
CA VAL A 166 -11.57 -18.65 2.93
C VAL A 166 -10.34 -17.90 3.41
N GLU A 167 -9.14 -18.46 3.22
CA GLU A 167 -7.89 -17.78 3.57
C GLU A 167 -7.69 -16.47 2.81
N LYS A 168 -7.94 -16.46 1.50
CA LYS A 168 -7.84 -15.24 0.68
C LYS A 168 -8.83 -14.18 1.17
N ARG A 169 -10.04 -14.59 1.58
CA ARG A 169 -11.07 -13.69 2.14
C ARG A 169 -10.67 -13.15 3.51
N ALA A 170 -10.08 -13.96 4.38
CA ALA A 170 -9.57 -13.52 5.68
C ALA A 170 -8.45 -12.47 5.54
N LYS A 171 -7.61 -12.59 4.51
CA LYS A 171 -6.50 -11.66 4.20
C LYS A 171 -6.93 -10.39 3.45
N PHE A 172 -8.22 -10.19 3.18
CA PHE A 172 -8.75 -9.04 2.43
C PHE A 172 -8.50 -7.71 3.16
N SER A 173 -8.78 -7.66 4.46
CA SER A 173 -8.48 -6.49 5.30
C SER A 173 -7.13 -6.67 5.98
N ARG A 174 -6.13 -5.89 5.55
CA ARG A 174 -4.78 -5.92 6.15
C ARG A 174 -4.68 -4.85 7.23
N ARG A 175 -4.19 -5.24 8.42
CA ARG A 175 -3.86 -4.28 9.47
C ARG A 175 -2.69 -3.40 9.01
N ARG A 176 -2.88 -2.08 9.02
CA ARG A 176 -1.78 -1.12 8.83
C ARG A 176 -0.90 -1.16 10.08
N LYS A 177 0.42 -1.07 9.92
CA LYS A 177 1.36 -0.96 11.05
C LYS A 177 1.04 0.30 11.83
N PHE A 178 1.13 0.22 13.16
CA PHE A 178 1.03 1.39 14.03
C PHE A 178 2.25 2.27 13.77
N ASN A 179 2.03 3.58 13.62
CA ASN A 179 3.10 4.55 13.50
C ASN A 179 3.24 5.24 14.85
N GLU A 180 4.36 5.01 15.54
CA GLU A 180 4.60 5.58 16.87
C GLU A 180 4.82 7.10 16.83
N ASP A 181 5.19 7.64 15.66
CA ASP A 181 5.41 9.07 15.42
C ASP A 181 4.12 9.84 15.05
N GLU A 182 2.97 9.18 14.99
CA GLU A 182 1.69 9.85 14.68
C GLU A 182 1.08 10.44 15.95
N ASP A 183 0.71 11.72 15.91
CA ASP A 183 0.07 12.41 17.04
C ASP A 183 -1.18 11.64 17.50
N VAL A 184 -1.18 11.22 18.77
CA VAL A 184 -2.25 10.41 19.35
C VAL A 184 -3.43 11.30 19.72
N ASP A 185 -4.48 11.30 18.90
CA ASP A 185 -5.73 12.06 19.11
C ASP A 185 -6.85 11.25 19.81
N TYR A 186 -6.51 10.09 20.38
CA TYR A 186 -7.47 9.11 20.88
C TYR A 186 -7.09 8.54 22.24
N ILE A 187 -8.10 8.12 23.01
CA ILE A 187 -7.92 7.51 24.34
C ILE A 187 -8.00 5.97 24.27
N CYS A 188 -8.76 5.40 23.33
CA CYS A 188 -8.95 3.95 23.20
C CYS A 188 -8.91 3.48 21.73
N GLU A 189 -8.68 2.18 21.49
CA GLU A 189 -8.58 1.63 20.13
C GLU A 189 -9.86 1.83 19.30
N ARG A 190 -11.02 1.82 19.96
CA ARG A 190 -12.30 2.11 19.27
C ARG A 190 -12.37 3.57 18.82
N ASN A 191 -11.83 4.49 19.62
CA ASN A 191 -11.73 5.90 19.29
C ASN A 191 -10.77 6.12 18.09
N ILE A 192 -9.64 5.39 18.01
CA ILE A 192 -8.76 5.39 16.81
C ILE A 192 -9.56 5.11 15.53
N LYS A 193 -10.39 4.06 15.56
CA LYS A 193 -11.17 3.63 14.38
C LYS A 193 -12.24 4.65 14.02
N PHE A 194 -12.78 5.35 15.00
CA PHE A 194 -13.75 6.42 14.82
C PHE A 194 -13.09 7.67 14.22
N ASN A 195 -12.00 8.17 14.80
CA ASN A 195 -11.25 9.31 14.29
C ASN A 195 -10.74 9.04 12.86
N ARG A 196 -10.24 7.83 12.57
CA ARG A 196 -9.84 7.40 11.22
C ARG A 196 -11.00 7.28 10.22
N LYS A 197 -12.24 7.25 10.67
CA LYS A 197 -13.44 7.24 9.80
C LYS A 197 -13.92 8.66 9.50
N LEU A 198 -13.65 9.60 10.41
CA LEU A 198 -13.96 11.02 10.23
C LEU A 198 -12.96 11.73 9.30
N ASN A 199 -11.68 11.36 9.42
CA ASN A 199 -10.59 11.83 8.56
C ASN A 199 -10.56 11.08 7.22
#